data_AF-A0A0F8ZAQ9-F1
#
_entry.id   AF-A0A0F8ZAQ9-F1
#
_cell.length_a   1.000
_cell.length_b   1.000
_cell.length_c   1.000
_cell.angle_alpha   90.00
_cell.angle_beta   90.00
_cell.angle_gamma   90.00
#
_symmetry.space_group_name_H-M   'P 1'
#
loop_
_entity.id
_entity.type
_entity.pdbx_description
1 polymer ?
#
loop_
_entity_poly.entity_id
_entity_poly.type
_entity_poly.pdbx_seq_one_letter_code
_entity_poly.pdbx_strand_id
1 'polypeptide(L)' 'QLAEQRRIVRAAVAELPPEQRQVIELAYFGGLTQQEISERLTQPLGTVKTRIRLGMQKLRAALAPEIRSEHI' A
#
# COMPACT_ATOMS: atom_id res chain seq x y z
N GLN A 1 -7.75 -3.27 20.12
CA GLN A 1 -6.78 -3.98 19.26
C GLN A 1 -7.01 -3.71 17.77
N LEU A 2 -8.16 -4.07 17.18
CA LEU A 2 -8.43 -3.85 15.74
C LEU A 2 -8.41 -2.37 15.30
N ALA A 3 -8.97 -1.46 16.12
CA ALA A 3 -8.97 -0.02 15.82
C ALA A 3 -7.55 0.58 15.78
N GLU A 4 -6.65 0.05 16.62
CA GLU A 4 -5.26 0.49 16.70
C GLU A 4 -4.44 -0.03 15.52
N GLN A 5 -4.58 -1.32 15.18
CA GLN A 5 -3.98 -1.88 13.97
C GLN A 5 -4.42 -1.12 12.71
N ARG A 6 -5.70 -0.73 12.63
CA ARG A 6 -6.22 0.09 11.52
C ARG A 6 -5.58 1.48 11.47
N ARG A 7 -5.34 2.10 12.63
CA ARG A 7 -4.67 3.41 12.72
C ARG A 7 -3.23 3.32 12.23
N ILE A 8 -2.49 2.31 12.69
CA ILE A 8 -1.10 2.04 12.29
C ILE A 8 -1.00 1.81 10.78
N VAL A 9 -1.85 0.95 10.21
CA VAL A 9 -1.85 0.68 8.76
C VAL A 9 -2.14 1.96 7.97
N ARG A 10 -3.11 2.77 8.40
CA ARG A 10 -3.42 4.04 7.73
C ARG A 10 -2.25 5.02 7.79
N ALA A 11 -1.58 5.12 8.94
CA ALA A 11 -0.39 5.96 9.08
C ALA A 11 0.74 5.49 8.15
N ALA A 12 1.02 4.18 8.12
CA ALA A 12 2.05 3.62 7.24
C ALA A 12 1.76 3.86 5.75
N VAL A 13 0.49 3.77 5.32
CA VAL A 13 0.09 4.12 3.95
C VAL A 13 0.25 5.61 3.67
N ALA A 14 -0.07 6.48 4.64
CA ALA A 14 0.08 7.92 4.50
C ALA A 14 1.56 8.38 4.38
N GLU A 15 2.53 7.56 4.82
CA GLU A 15 3.96 7.83 4.67
C GLU A 15 4.53 7.35 3.32
N LEU A 16 3.75 6.65 2.50
CA LEU A 16 4.21 6.24 1.17
C LEU A 16 4.38 7.46 0.25
N PRO A 17 5.38 7.43 -0.66
CA PRO A 17 5.47 8.38 -1.77
C PRO A 17 4.12 8.47 -2.51
N PRO A 18 3.69 9.67 -2.95
CA PRO A 18 2.34 9.89 -3.46
C PRO A 18 1.92 8.90 -4.55
N GLU A 19 2.81 8.60 -5.49
CA GLU A 19 2.52 7.68 -6.59
C GLU A 19 2.38 6.22 -6.15
N GLN A 20 3.07 5.81 -5.09
CA GLN A 20 2.97 4.47 -4.51
C GLN A 20 1.71 4.37 -3.66
N ARG A 21 1.42 5.41 -2.88
CA ARG A 21 0.18 5.52 -2.09
C ARG A 21 -1.05 5.40 -2.98
N GLN A 22 -1.10 6.17 -4.05
CA GLN A 22 -2.25 6.19 -4.97
C GLN A 22 -2.57 4.80 -5.53
N VAL A 23 -1.56 4.05 -5.99
CA VAL A 23 -1.81 2.71 -6.54
C VAL A 23 -2.15 1.68 -5.45
N ILE A 24 -1.60 1.83 -4.24
CA ILE A 24 -1.96 0.99 -3.09
C ILE A 24 -3.41 1.25 -2.66
N GLU A 25 -3.83 2.51 -2.59
CA GLU A 25 -5.18 2.86 -2.20
C GLU A 25 -6.21 2.35 -3.21
N LEU A 26 -5.97 2.54 -4.51
CA LEU A 26 -6.85 2.03 -5.56
C LEU A 26 -6.93 0.49 -5.54
N ALA A 27 -5.80 -0.19 -5.32
CA ALA A 27 -5.78 -1.66 -5.31
C ALA A 27 -6.48 -2.25 -4.08
N TYR A 28 -6.13 -1.80 -2.88
CA TYR A 28 -6.53 -2.46 -1.64
C TYR A 28 -7.75 -1.84 -0.96
N PHE A 29 -8.01 -0.54 -1.15
CA PHE A 29 -9.22 0.12 -0.63
C PHE A 29 -10.26 0.35 -1.73
N GLY A 30 -9.81 0.59 -2.96
CA GLY A 30 -10.68 0.74 -4.13
C GLY A 30 -11.09 -0.59 -4.77
N GLY A 31 -10.35 -1.68 -4.54
CA GLY A 31 -10.63 -2.99 -5.11
C GLY A 31 -10.31 -3.12 -6.60
N LEU A 32 -9.57 -2.16 -7.18
CA LEU A 32 -9.22 -2.20 -8.60
C LEU A 32 -8.08 -3.20 -8.85
N THR A 33 -8.17 -3.89 -9.98
CA THR A 33 -7.06 -4.65 -10.55
C THR A 33 -5.97 -3.72 -11.05
N GLN A 34 -4.75 -4.26 -11.22
CA GLN A 34 -3.62 -3.49 -11.74
C GLN A 34 -3.87 -2.95 -13.15
N GLN A 35 -4.67 -3.68 -13.95
CA GLN A 35 -5.09 -3.28 -15.29
C GLN A 35 -6.05 -2.08 -15.23
N GLU A 36 -7.08 -2.14 -14.39
CA GLU A 36 -8.02 -1.02 -14.19
C GLU A 36 -7.32 0.22 -13.63
N ILE A 37 -6.31 0.05 -12.77
CA ILE A 37 -5.48 1.17 -12.28
C ILE A 37 -4.65 1.78 -13.41
N SER A 38 -4.05 0.94 -14.26
CA SER A 38 -3.27 1.38 -15.44
C SER A 38 -4.12 2.24 -16.36
N GLU A 39 -5.34 1.79 -16.66
CA GLU A 39 -6.31 2.51 -17.49
C GLU A 39 -6.79 3.79 -16.82
N ARG A 40 -7.18 3.72 -15.53
CA ARG A 40 -7.68 4.87 -14.76
C ARG A 40 -6.66 6.00 -14.61
N LEU A 41 -5.38 5.65 -14.47
CA LEU A 41 -4.29 6.63 -14.28
C LEU A 41 -3.60 7.02 -15.59
N THR A 42 -4.00 6.43 -16.72
CA THR A 42 -3.33 6.59 -18.02
C THR A 42 -1.82 6.34 -17.91
N GLN A 43 -1.45 5.27 -17.21
CA GLN A 43 -0.06 4.91 -16.92
C GLN A 43 0.23 3.49 -17.41
N PRO A 44 1.47 3.19 -17.86
CA PRO A 44 1.81 1.83 -18.28
C PRO A 44 1.63 0.82 -17.15
N LEU A 45 1.11 -0.37 -17.47
CA LEU A 45 0.92 -1.46 -16.49
C LEU A 45 2.21 -1.81 -15.74
N GLY A 46 3.37 -1.75 -16.43
CA GLY A 46 4.68 -1.96 -15.81
C GLY A 46 5.02 -0.92 -14.73
N THR A 47 4.62 0.34 -14.94
CA THR A 47 4.77 1.44 -13.95
C THR A 47 3.88 1.19 -12.74
N VAL A 48 2.62 0.83 -12.95
CA VAL A 48 1.67 0.49 -11.88
C VAL A 48 2.20 -0.69 -11.05
N LYS A 49 2.63 -1.78 -11.70
CA LYS A 49 3.24 -2.94 -11.04
C LYS A 49 4.44 -2.56 -10.19
N THR A 50 5.34 -1.74 -10.74
CA THR A 50 6.55 -1.30 -10.02
C THR A 50 6.19 -0.46 -8.81
N ARG A 51 5.25 0.48 -8.93
CA ARG A 51 4.80 1.31 -7.80
C ARG A 51 4.11 0.50 -6.71
N ILE A 52 3.26 -0.48 -7.08
CA ILE A 52 2.65 -1.41 -6.11
C ILE A 52 3.74 -2.20 -5.39
N ARG A 53 4.69 -2.79 -6.13
CA ARG A 53 5.78 -3.57 -5.55
C ARG A 53 6.60 -2.75 -4.55
N LEU A 54 7.02 -1.54 -4.93
CA LEU A 54 7.80 -0.65 -4.07
C LEU A 54 7.00 -0.17 -2.85
N GLY A 55 5.73 0.16 -3.04
CA GLY A 55 4.82 0.52 -1.93
C GLY A 55 4.69 -0.62 -0.93
N MET A 56 4.44 -1.85 -1.39
CA MET A 56 4.34 -3.03 -0.52
C MET A 56 5.64 -3.34 0.22
N GLN A 57 6.80 -3.15 -0.43
CA GLN A 57 8.11 -3.31 0.25
C GLN A 57 8.28 -2.29 1.39
N LYS A 58 7.91 -1.03 1.18
CA LYS A 58 7.95 0.00 2.23
C LYS A 58 6.98 -0.28 3.36
N LEU A 59 5.74 -0.67 3.05
CA LEU A 59 4.75 -1.03 4.07
C LEU A 59 5.21 -2.21 4.92
N ARG A 60 5.80 -3.24 4.31
CA ARG A 60 6.37 -4.36 5.05
C ARG A 60 7.46 -3.90 6.02
N ALA A 61 8.36 -3.03 5.58
CA ALA A 61 9.41 -2.50 6.44
C ALA A 61 8.84 -1.65 7.59
N ALA A 62 7.87 -0.79 7.31
CA ALA A 62 7.24 0.09 8.29
C ALA A 62 6.42 -0.67 9.34
N LEU A 63 5.75 -1.76 8.96
CA LEU A 63 4.88 -2.55 9.85
C LEU A 63 5.59 -3.73 10.52
N ALA A 64 6.83 -4.03 10.12
CA ALA A 64 7.59 -5.15 10.68
C ALA A 64 7.81 -5.09 12.21
N PRO A 65 8.03 -3.92 12.84
CA PRO A 65 8.17 -3.86 14.29
C PRO A 65 6.86 -4.25 15.01
N GLU A 66 5.72 -3.83 14.47
CA GLU A 66 4.41 -4.02 15.09
C GLU A 66 3.95 -5.48 15.02
N ILE A 67 4.26 -6.16 13.91
CA ILE A 67 3.98 -7.60 13.74
C ILE A 67 4.81 -8.45 14.73
N ARG A 68 6.03 -8.00 15.07
CA ARG A 68 6.89 -8.68 16.05
C ARG A 68 6.43 -8.45 17.49
N SER A 69 5.82 -7.31 17.79
CA SER A 69 5.27 -6.99 19.11
C SER A 69 4.08 -7.87 19.49
N GLU A 70 3.37 -8.46 18.52
CA GLU A 70 2.24 -9.38 18.76
C GLU A 70 2.67 -10.84 19.01
N HIS A 71 3.95 -11.17 18.86
CA HIS A 71 4.50 -12.53 19.01
C HIS A 71 5.41 -12.71 20.24
N ILE A 72 5.32 -11.83 21.24
CA ILE A 72 5.93 -11.98 22.58
C ILE A 72 4.81 -12.09 23.60
#